data_AF-A0AAV9LPW9-F1
#
_entry.id   AF-A0AAV9LPW9-F1
#
_cell.length_a   1.000
_cell.length_b   1.000
_cell.length_c   1.000
_cell.angle_alpha   90.00
_cell.angle_beta   90.00
_cell.angle_gamma   90.00
#
_symmetry.space_group_name_H-M   'P 1'
#
loop_
_entity.id
_entity.type
_entity.pdbx_description
1 polymer ?
#
loop_
_entity_poly.entity_id
_entity_poly.type
_entity_poly.pdbx_seq_one_letter_code
_entity_poly.pdbx_strand_id
1 'polypeptide(L)'
;MERKKTKGRQKIPMKKIENKDVMLATFTKRREVMISPAGKPHSFFHPTVDAVISRFQNPNMQLSENTNLEANAARNKVNSLKNRLEELDAIKDIVIAKKSSYEQMTRQKDWWESIEQLSVDEVYNMHHRLNQLEIEVSSSIRYESFEV
;
A
#
# COMPACT_ATOMS: atom_id res chain seq x y z
N MET A 1 2.71 -55.44 -0.91
CA MET A 1 2.27 -54.22 -1.63
C MET A 1 1.59 -53.30 -0.64
N GLU A 2 2.13 -52.11 -0.38
CA GLU A 2 1.48 -51.11 0.48
C GLU A 2 0.18 -50.62 -0.15
N ARG A 3 -0.91 -50.62 0.62
CA ARG A 3 -2.21 -50.10 0.18
C ARG A 3 -2.17 -48.57 0.20
N LYS A 4 -2.59 -47.94 -0.90
CA LYS A 4 -2.75 -46.49 -0.94
C LYS A 4 -3.82 -46.06 0.08
N LYS A 5 -3.49 -45.07 0.92
CA LYS A 5 -4.39 -44.55 1.96
C LYS A 5 -5.62 -43.84 1.38
N THR A 6 -5.51 -43.22 0.21
CA THR A 6 -6.60 -42.48 -0.44
C THR A 6 -6.61 -42.67 -1.96
N LYS A 7 -7.74 -42.33 -2.59
CA LYS A 7 -7.89 -42.32 -4.05
C LYS A 7 -7.18 -41.14 -4.74
N GLY A 8 -6.54 -40.23 -4.00
CA GLY A 8 -5.94 -39.01 -4.55
C GLY A 8 -6.97 -38.05 -5.18
N ARG A 9 -6.49 -37.06 -5.93
CA ARG A 9 -7.33 -36.09 -6.63
C ARG A 9 -8.10 -36.78 -7.75
N GLN A 10 -9.43 -36.77 -7.65
CA GLN A 10 -10.32 -37.31 -8.68
C GLN A 10 -10.77 -36.19 -9.61
N LYS A 11 -10.80 -36.46 -10.93
CA LYS A 11 -11.29 -35.51 -11.93
C LYS A 11 -12.80 -35.38 -11.79
N ILE A 12 -13.30 -34.14 -11.82
CA ILE A 12 -14.73 -33.83 -11.75
C ILE A 12 -15.16 -33.06 -13.02
N PRO A 13 -16.39 -33.23 -13.50
CA PRO A 13 -16.91 -32.46 -14.64
C PRO A 13 -17.07 -30.98 -14.28
N MET A 14 -16.87 -30.09 -15.24
CA MET A 14 -17.02 -28.64 -15.07
C MET A 14 -18.50 -28.23 -15.17
N LYS A 15 -19.30 -28.66 -14.19
CA LYS A 15 -20.73 -28.35 -14.07
C LYS A 15 -21.10 -28.11 -12.61
N LYS A 16 -22.32 -27.63 -12.35
CA LYS A 16 -22.86 -27.44 -10.99
C LYS A 16 -22.73 -28.74 -10.19
N ILE A 17 -22.16 -28.64 -8.98
CA ILE A 17 -22.08 -29.74 -8.02
C ILE A 17 -23.37 -29.68 -7.18
N GLU A 18 -24.26 -30.65 -7.37
CA GLU A 18 -25.56 -30.64 -6.69
C GLU A 18 -25.45 -30.96 -5.19
N ASN A 19 -24.46 -31.77 -4.80
CA ASN A 19 -24.22 -32.06 -3.39
C ASN A 19 -23.64 -30.82 -2.69
N LYS A 20 -24.41 -30.24 -1.76
CA LYS A 20 -24.08 -29.00 -1.06
C LYS A 20 -22.78 -29.08 -0.26
N ASP A 21 -22.51 -30.19 0.42
CA ASP A 21 -21.30 -30.36 1.24
C ASP A 21 -20.05 -30.43 0.36
N VAL A 22 -20.12 -31.20 -0.74
CA VAL A 22 -19.03 -31.31 -1.71
C VAL A 22 -18.80 -29.97 -2.42
N MET A 23 -19.87 -29.25 -2.77
CA MET A 23 -19.80 -27.92 -3.36
C MET A 23 -19.11 -26.93 -2.41
N LEU A 24 -19.53 -26.86 -1.14
CA LEU A 24 -18.97 -25.96 -0.14
C LEU A 24 -17.50 -26.29 0.17
N ALA A 25 -17.17 -27.58 0.29
CA ALA A 25 -15.79 -28.01 0.49
C ALA A 25 -14.91 -27.65 -0.73
N THR A 26 -15.44 -27.78 -1.94
CA THR A 26 -14.73 -27.39 -3.17
C THR A 26 -14.55 -25.88 -3.25
N PHE A 27 -15.58 -25.10 -2.94
CA PHE A 27 -15.51 -23.63 -2.90
C PHE A 27 -14.47 -23.18 -1.87
N THR A 28 -14.49 -23.74 -0.66
CA THR A 28 -13.53 -23.42 0.40
C THR A 28 -12.11 -23.85 0.05
N LYS A 29 -11.90 -25.01 -0.58
CA LYS A 29 -10.57 -25.43 -1.04
C LYS A 29 -10.04 -24.59 -2.20
N ARG A 30 -10.93 -24.03 -3.01
CA ARG A 30 -10.59 -23.04 -4.05
C ARG A 30 -10.53 -21.61 -3.50
N ARG A 31 -10.94 -21.40 -2.24
CA ARG A 31 -10.88 -20.12 -1.53
C ARG A 31 -9.43 -19.91 -1.12
N GLU A 32 -8.72 -19.10 -1.87
CA GLU A 32 -7.36 -18.73 -1.52
C GLU A 32 -7.41 -17.70 -0.37
N VAL A 33 -6.92 -18.12 0.80
CA VAL A 33 -6.76 -17.28 1.98
C VAL A 33 -5.25 -17.18 2.25
N MET A 34 -4.71 -15.99 2.13
CA MET A 34 -3.30 -15.68 2.38
C MET A 34 -3.19 -15.10 3.79
N ILE A 35 -2.41 -15.74 4.67
CA ILE A 35 -2.12 -15.18 5.99
C ILE A 35 -0.87 -14.30 5.84
N SER A 36 -0.99 -13.01 6.17
CA SER A 36 0.16 -12.10 6.15
C SER A 36 1.19 -12.48 7.22
N PRO A 37 2.46 -12.06 7.10
CA PRO A 37 3.46 -12.23 8.16
C PRO A 37 3.05 -11.65 9.52
N ALA A 38 2.14 -10.67 9.53
CA ALA A 38 1.53 -10.11 10.74
C ALA A 38 0.42 -11.00 11.35
N GLY A 39 0.23 -12.23 10.84
CA GLY A 39 -0.78 -13.17 11.31
C GLY A 39 -2.21 -12.81 10.92
N LYS A 40 -2.42 -11.78 10.08
CA LYS A 40 -3.76 -11.36 9.65
C LYS A 40 -4.19 -12.14 8.41
N PRO A 41 -5.30 -12.89 8.46
CA PRO A 41 -5.83 -13.58 7.29
C PRO A 41 -6.38 -12.55 6.29
N HIS A 42 -5.84 -12.58 5.08
CA HIS A 42 -6.33 -11.86 3.92
C HIS A 42 -6.95 -12.87 2.96
N SER A 43 -8.27 -12.83 2.82
CA SER A 43 -8.95 -13.50 1.72
C SER A 43 -9.04 -12.53 0.54
N PHE A 44 -8.73 -12.96 -0.68
CA PHE A 44 -8.97 -12.17 -1.91
C PHE A 44 -10.46 -11.89 -2.20
N PHE A 45 -11.33 -12.20 -1.25
CA PHE A 45 -12.75 -12.11 -1.43
C PHE A 45 -13.28 -10.81 -0.85
N HIS A 46 -14.21 -10.23 -1.60
CA HIS A 46 -14.91 -8.99 -1.28
C HIS A 46 -15.88 -9.20 -0.09
N PRO A 47 -16.18 -8.19 0.75
CA PRO A 47 -17.02 -8.36 1.96
C PRO A 47 -18.37 -9.05 1.72
N THR A 48 -18.87 -9.02 0.49
CA THR A 48 -20.11 -9.63 0.05
C THR A 48 -20.00 -11.09 -0.42
N VAL A 49 -19.04 -11.87 0.10
CA VAL A 49 -18.82 -13.28 -0.30
C VAL A 49 -20.08 -14.11 -0.19
N ASP A 50 -20.77 -14.00 0.95
CA ASP A 50 -21.94 -14.81 1.23
C ASP A 50 -23.08 -14.48 0.27
N ALA A 51 -23.15 -13.23 -0.17
CA ALA A 51 -24.11 -12.80 -1.19
C ALA A 51 -23.81 -13.42 -2.56
N VAL A 52 -22.53 -13.54 -2.93
CA VAL A 52 -22.11 -14.24 -4.15
C VAL A 52 -22.42 -15.73 -4.09
N ILE A 53 -22.15 -16.37 -2.94
CA ILE A 53 -22.47 -17.80 -2.71
C ILE A 53 -23.98 -18.02 -2.81
N SER A 54 -24.77 -17.16 -2.17
CA SER A 54 -26.24 -17.26 -2.14
C SER A 54 -26.83 -17.10 -3.55
N ARG A 55 -26.32 -16.16 -4.34
CA ARG A 55 -26.70 -15.99 -5.75
C ARG A 55 -26.26 -17.15 -6.64
N PHE A 56 -25.11 -17.77 -6.35
CA PHE A 56 -24.68 -18.97 -7.09
C PHE A 56 -25.61 -20.17 -6.83
N GLN A 57 -26.09 -20.32 -5.60
CA GLN A 57 -27.06 -21.34 -5.24
C GLN A 57 -28.43 -21.07 -5.89
N ASN A 58 -28.84 -19.80 -5.91
CA ASN A 58 -30.13 -19.32 -6.43
C ASN A 58 -29.92 -18.19 -7.46
N PRO A 59 -29.82 -18.49 -8.77
CA PRO A 59 -29.46 -17.51 -9.79
C PRO A 59 -30.40 -16.30 -9.91
N ASN A 60 -31.68 -16.47 -9.52
CA ASN A 60 -32.70 -15.42 -9.57
C ASN A 60 -32.77 -14.58 -8.29
N MET A 61 -31.87 -14.81 -7.32
CA MET A 61 -31.85 -14.08 -6.06
C MET A 61 -31.38 -12.64 -6.27
N GLN A 62 -32.22 -11.69 -5.88
CA GLN A 62 -31.88 -10.26 -5.83
C GLN A 62 -30.98 -9.99 -4.62
N LEU A 63 -29.99 -9.11 -4.79
CA LEU A 63 -29.12 -8.67 -3.71
C LEU A 63 -29.83 -7.64 -2.83
N SER A 64 -29.67 -7.75 -1.52
CA SER A 64 -30.18 -6.74 -0.59
C SER A 64 -29.48 -5.39 -0.78
N GLU A 65 -30.17 -4.31 -0.47
CA GLU A 65 -29.59 -2.95 -0.52
C GLU A 65 -28.36 -2.84 0.38
N ASN A 66 -28.40 -3.42 1.58
CA ASN A 66 -27.27 -3.47 2.51
C ASN A 66 -26.03 -4.13 1.90
N THR A 67 -26.18 -5.26 1.23
CA THR A 67 -25.06 -5.93 0.55
C THR A 67 -24.48 -5.07 -0.57
N ASN A 68 -25.29 -4.29 -1.28
CA ASN A 68 -24.79 -3.37 -2.30
C ASN A 68 -24.03 -2.19 -1.69
N LEU A 69 -24.49 -1.66 -0.54
CA LEU A 69 -23.79 -0.60 0.18
C LEU A 69 -22.42 -1.07 0.69
N GLU A 70 -22.35 -2.25 1.32
CA GLU A 70 -21.08 -2.85 1.75
C GLU A 70 -20.12 -3.05 0.57
N ALA A 71 -20.68 -3.49 -0.56
CA ALA A 71 -19.91 -3.67 -1.77
C ALA A 71 -19.30 -2.37 -2.29
N ASN A 72 -20.11 -1.30 -2.33
CA ASN A 72 -19.66 0.00 -2.80
C ASN A 72 -18.64 0.62 -1.82
N ALA A 73 -18.84 0.46 -0.52
CA ALA A 73 -17.89 0.92 0.49
C ALA A 73 -16.51 0.24 0.30
N ALA A 74 -16.49 -1.08 0.06
CA ALA A 74 -15.26 -1.81 -0.20
C ALA A 74 -14.55 -1.32 -1.47
N ARG A 75 -15.30 -1.10 -2.57
CA ARG A 75 -14.76 -0.55 -3.82
C ARG A 75 -14.17 0.85 -3.63
N ASN A 76 -14.91 1.73 -2.95
CA ASN A 76 -14.46 3.10 -2.68
C ASN A 76 -13.18 3.11 -1.85
N LYS A 77 -13.08 2.22 -0.85
CA LYS A 77 -11.86 2.07 -0.05
C LYS A 77 -10.66 1.62 -0.89
N VAL A 78 -10.86 0.65 -1.79
CA VAL A 78 -9.80 0.21 -2.71
C VAL A 78 -9.34 1.35 -3.62
N ASN A 79 -10.27 2.10 -4.19
CA ASN A 79 -9.94 3.25 -5.06
C ASN A 79 -9.17 4.33 -4.28
N SER A 80 -9.60 4.65 -3.06
CA SER A 80 -8.88 5.61 -2.20
C SER A 80 -7.45 5.16 -1.89
N LEU A 81 -7.27 3.87 -1.57
CA LEU A 81 -5.94 3.31 -1.32
C LEU A 81 -5.07 3.31 -2.58
N LYS A 82 -5.66 3.04 -3.76
CA LYS A 82 -4.96 3.09 -5.04
C LYS A 82 -4.45 4.50 -5.33
N ASN A 83 -5.28 5.52 -5.19
CA ASN A 83 -4.87 6.91 -5.41
C ASN A 83 -3.72 7.31 -4.49
N ARG A 84 -3.83 6.97 -3.19
CA ARG A 84 -2.76 7.23 -2.22
C ARG A 84 -1.46 6.52 -2.55
N LEU A 85 -1.53 5.32 -3.14
CA LEU A 85 -0.34 4.59 -3.59
C LEU A 85 0.33 5.31 -4.75
N GLU A 86 -0.44 5.76 -5.74
CA GLU A 86 0.06 6.54 -6.88
C GLU A 86 0.73 7.86 -6.43
N GLU A 87 0.14 8.55 -5.45
CA GLU A 87 0.74 9.75 -4.84
C GLU A 87 2.09 9.46 -4.18
N LEU A 88 2.19 8.38 -3.41
CA LEU A 88 3.43 8.00 -2.73
C LEU A 88 4.53 7.59 -3.70
N ASP A 89 4.19 6.90 -4.78
CA ASP A 89 5.16 6.54 -5.82
C ASP A 89 5.70 7.79 -6.52
N ALA A 90 4.85 8.77 -6.85
CA ALA A 90 5.28 10.04 -7.42
C ALA A 90 6.21 10.81 -6.47
N ILE A 91 5.88 10.87 -5.18
CA ILE A 91 6.73 11.52 -4.16
C ILE A 91 8.08 10.82 -4.06
N LYS A 92 8.10 9.48 -4.05
CA LYS A 92 9.32 8.70 -3.99
C LYS A 92 10.25 9.02 -5.17
N ASP A 93 9.71 9.09 -6.38
CA ASP A 93 10.50 9.42 -7.57
C ASP A 93 11.07 10.84 -7.51
N ILE A 94 10.28 11.82 -7.02
CA ILE A 94 10.75 13.19 -6.79
C ILE A 94 11.89 13.22 -5.78
N VAL A 95 11.76 12.50 -4.66
CA VAL A 95 12.80 12.45 -3.61
C VAL A 95 14.08 11.81 -4.13
N ILE A 96 13.96 10.73 -4.91
CA ILE A 96 15.11 10.07 -5.55
C ILE A 96 15.80 11.03 -6.53
N ALA A 97 15.04 11.74 -7.37
CA ALA A 97 15.59 12.71 -8.32
C ALA A 97 16.30 13.87 -7.59
N LYS A 98 15.69 14.41 -6.54
CA LYS A 98 16.26 15.49 -5.71
C LYS A 98 17.55 15.05 -5.02
N LYS A 99 17.57 13.83 -4.46
CA LYS A 99 18.76 13.24 -3.85
C LYS A 99 19.91 13.12 -4.85
N SER A 100 19.64 12.58 -6.04
CA SER A 100 20.64 12.46 -7.11
C SER A 100 21.17 13.82 -7.56
N SER A 101 20.33 14.85 -7.63
CA SER A 101 20.74 16.23 -7.95
C SER A 101 21.70 16.80 -6.89
N TYR A 102 21.38 16.66 -5.60
CA TYR A 102 22.30 17.09 -4.53
C TYR A 102 23.62 16.33 -4.56
N GLU A 103 23.59 15.01 -4.76
CA GLU A 103 24.79 14.18 -4.88
C GLU A 103 25.67 14.63 -6.06
N GLN A 104 25.06 15.01 -7.19
CA GLN A 104 25.79 15.55 -8.34
C GLN A 104 26.40 16.93 -8.04
N MET A 105 25.70 17.82 -7.33
CA MET A 105 26.28 19.10 -6.90
C MET A 105 27.46 18.92 -5.95
N THR A 106 27.38 17.96 -5.02
CA THR A 106 28.51 17.67 -4.11
C THR A 106 29.71 17.04 -4.80
N ARG A 107 29.53 16.49 -6.01
CA ARG A 107 30.61 15.90 -6.84
C ARG A 107 31.24 16.89 -7.84
N GLN A 108 30.61 18.02 -8.13
CA GLN A 108 31.06 18.94 -9.19
C GLN A 108 32.27 19.80 -8.80
N LYS A 109 32.59 19.88 -7.51
CA LYS A 109 33.86 20.28 -6.93
C LYS A 109 33.73 19.91 -5.46
N ASP A 110 34.81 19.45 -4.85
CA ASP A 110 34.90 19.33 -3.40
C ASP A 110 34.66 20.72 -2.80
N TRP A 111 33.39 21.08 -2.60
CA TRP A 111 32.99 22.41 -2.18
C TRP A 111 33.54 22.75 -0.79
N TRP A 112 33.94 21.72 -0.04
CA TRP A 112 34.76 21.80 1.18
C TRP A 112 36.16 22.36 0.92
N GLU A 113 36.82 22.09 -0.21
CA GLU A 113 38.12 22.71 -0.59
C GLU A 113 37.98 24.22 -0.84
N SER A 114 36.81 24.68 -1.30
CA SER A 114 36.53 26.10 -1.44
C SER A 114 36.36 26.81 -0.09
N ILE A 115 35.97 26.10 0.97
CA ILE A 115 35.84 26.67 2.33
C ILE A 115 37.21 26.97 2.93
N GLU A 116 38.22 26.15 2.63
CA GLU A 116 39.61 26.38 3.08
C GLU A 116 40.24 27.63 2.44
N GLN A 117 39.68 28.12 1.34
CA GLN A 117 40.14 29.32 0.63
C GLN A 117 39.41 30.60 1.04
N LEU A 118 38.41 30.52 1.94
CA LEU A 118 37.63 31.68 2.37
C LEU A 118 38.44 32.58 3.32
N SER A 119 38.30 33.89 3.14
CA SER A 119 38.84 34.88 4.06
C SER A 119 38.09 34.87 5.40
N VAL A 120 38.73 35.38 6.45
CA VAL A 120 38.15 35.48 7.80
C VAL A 120 36.83 36.26 7.79
N ASP A 121 36.74 37.32 6.99
CA ASP A 121 35.53 38.15 6.85
C ASP A 121 34.39 37.39 6.19
N GLU A 122 34.68 36.58 5.16
CA GLU A 122 33.69 35.74 4.48
C GLU A 122 33.17 34.64 5.41
N VAL A 123 34.04 34.03 6.22
CA VAL A 123 33.65 33.04 7.24
C VAL A 123 32.73 33.67 8.29
N TYR A 124 33.04 34.88 8.76
CA TYR A 124 32.22 35.59 9.74
C TYR A 124 30.84 35.97 9.17
N ASN A 125 30.80 36.42 7.91
CA ASN A 125 29.56 36.71 7.21
C ASN A 125 28.70 35.46 7.03
N MET A 126 29.32 34.33 6.66
CA MET A 126 28.62 33.06 6.50
C MET A 126 28.06 32.55 7.84
N HIS A 127 28.84 32.67 8.93
CA HIS A 127 28.37 32.35 10.27
C HIS A 127 27.16 33.20 10.68
N HIS A 128 27.22 34.51 10.47
CA HIS A 128 26.09 35.41 10.76
C HIS A 128 24.85 35.01 9.94
N ARG A 129 25.01 34.69 8.67
CA ARG A 129 23.89 34.35 7.78
C ARG A 129 23.26 33.00 8.14
N LEU A 130 24.06 32.03 8.59
CA LEU A 130 23.55 30.76 9.13
C LEU A 130 22.76 30.96 10.41
N ASN A 131 23.24 31.80 11.34
CA ASN A 131 22.49 32.13 12.56
C ASN A 131 21.15 32.82 12.25
N GLN A 132 21.11 33.68 11.23
CA GLN A 132 19.85 34.32 10.79
C GLN A 132 18.87 33.30 10.22
N LEU A 133 19.34 32.39 9.35
CA LEU A 133 18.52 31.32 8.81
C LEU A 133 17.98 30.38 9.90
N GLU A 134 18.79 30.06 10.91
CA GLU A 134 18.36 29.25 12.05
C GLU A 134 17.21 29.92 12.82
N ILE A 135 17.30 31.24 13.03
CA ILE A 135 16.23 32.03 13.66
C ILE A 135 14.97 32.04 12.79
N GLU A 136 15.11 32.24 11.47
CA GLU A 136 14.00 32.27 10.52
C GLU A 136 13.27 30.92 10.44
N VAL A 137 14.02 29.81 10.30
CA VAL A 137 13.46 28.46 10.26
C VAL A 137 12.80 28.11 11.59
N SER A 138 13.44 28.42 12.72
CA SER A 138 12.86 28.20 14.05
C SER A 138 11.58 29.00 14.27
N SER A 139 11.48 30.18 13.66
CA SER A 139 10.28 31.00 13.72
C SER A 139 9.18 30.42 12.82
N SER A 140 9.50 30.01 11.59
CA SER A 140 8.55 29.39 10.65
C SER A 140 7.92 28.10 11.21
N ILE A 141 8.74 27.22 11.82
CA ILE A 141 8.26 25.97 12.43
C ILE A 141 7.33 26.24 13.62
N ARG A 142 7.58 27.32 14.39
CA ARG A 142 6.71 27.73 15.50
C ARG A 142 5.37 28.26 15.01
N TYR A 143 5.31 28.97 13.89
CA TYR A 143 4.04 29.45 13.34
C TYR A 143 3.18 28.32 12.73
N GLU A 144 3.78 27.31 12.09
CA GLU A 144 3.06 26.11 11.59
C GLU A 144 2.47 25.24 12.71
N SER A 145 2.97 25.36 13.95
CA SER A 145 2.47 24.60 15.11
C SER A 145 1.28 25.26 15.83
N PHE A 146 0.90 26.49 15.45
CA PHE A 146 -0.19 27.27 16.07
C PHE A 146 -1.38 27.53 15.13
N GLU A 147 -1.35 27.05 13.88
CA GLU A 147 -2.49 27.07 12.94
C GLU A 147 -3.27 25.74 12.91
N VAL A 148 -3.37 25.03 14.05
CA VAL A 148 -4.28 23.87 14.24
C VAL A 148 -5.32 24.20 15.31
#